data_AF-A0A2A6J6Q9-F1
#
_entry.id   AF-A0A2A6J6Q9-F1
#
_cell.length_a   1.000
_cell.length_b   1.000
_cell.length_c   1.000
_cell.angle_alpha   90.00
_cell.angle_beta   90.00
_cell.angle_gamma   90.00
#
_symmetry.space_group_name_H-M   'P 1'
#
loop_
_entity.id
_entity.type
_entity.pdbx_description
1 polymer ?
#
loop_
_entity_poly.entity_id
_entity_poly.type
_entity_poly.pdbx_seq_one_letter_code
_entity_poly.pdbx_strand_id
1 'polypeptide(L)' 'MNVLSFPRGRNNRDGPDAGFVTTDADHRRLYRFALQYDMDGKTWATEVWAYSSKDAEDRVAAMRRSLTLCGQLYGEVEG' A
#
# COMPACT_ATOMS: atom_id res chain seq x y z
N MET A 1 -17.05 0.66 9.24
CA MET A 1 -16.15 1.85 9.24
C MET A 1 -14.76 1.34 9.60
N ASN A 2 -13.85 1.19 8.64
CA ASN A 2 -12.48 0.73 8.91
C ASN A 2 -11.59 1.95 9.12
N VAL A 3 -10.99 2.05 10.31
CA VAL A 3 -10.02 3.09 10.65
C VAL A 3 -8.63 2.49 10.45
N LEU A 4 -7.92 2.94 9.42
CA LEU A 4 -6.51 2.59 9.24
C LEU A 4 -5.69 3.35 10.29
N SER A 5 -5.20 2.63 11.31
CA SER A 5 -4.36 3.20 12.36
C SER A 5 -2.89 3.08 11.99
N PHE A 6 -2.14 4.17 12.10
CA PHE A 6 -0.69 4.22 11.89
C PHE A 6 0.05 4.41 13.23
N PRO A 7 0.16 3.36 14.07
CA PRO A 7 0.89 3.50 15.33
C PRO A 7 2.37 3.79 15.06
N ARG A 8 2.88 4.89 15.63
CA ARG A 8 4.31 5.29 15.61
C ARG A 8 5.24 4.34 16.37
N GLY A 9 4.73 3.24 16.91
CA GLY A 9 5.49 2.20 17.62
C GLY A 9 5.11 0.83 17.12
N ARG A 10 6.08 0.09 16.56
CA ARG A 10 5.94 -1.32 16.19
C ARG A 10 5.64 -2.13 17.46
N ASN A 11 4.38 -2.51 17.68
CA ASN A 11 4.08 -3.58 18.61
C ASN A 11 4.35 -4.90 17.87
N ASN A 12 5.60 -5.35 17.95
CA ASN A 12 6.16 -6.48 17.25
C ASN A 12 5.71 -7.82 17.88
N ARG A 13 4.44 -8.21 17.76
CA ARG A 13 4.02 -9.53 18.23
C ARG A 13 3.38 -10.47 17.20
N ASP A 14 2.67 -10.00 16.17
CA ASP A 14 1.96 -10.95 15.28
C ASP A 14 2.01 -10.67 13.77
N GLY A 15 2.81 -9.69 13.32
CA GLY A 15 2.87 -9.33 11.90
C GLY A 15 1.58 -8.63 11.40
N PRO A 16 1.48 -8.37 10.09
CA PRO A 16 0.30 -7.71 9.51
C PRO A 16 -0.91 -8.64 9.44
N ASP A 17 -2.12 -8.09 9.55
CA ASP A 17 -3.37 -8.86 9.44
C ASP A 17 -3.46 -9.59 8.08
N ALA A 18 -4.18 -10.73 8.05
CA ALA A 18 -4.31 -11.56 6.86
C ALA A 18 -4.82 -10.80 5.62
N GLY A 19 -5.68 -9.79 5.79
CA GLY A 19 -6.15 -8.95 4.69
C GLY A 19 -5.11 -8.01 4.08
N PHE A 20 -3.93 -7.89 4.71
CA PHE A 20 -2.80 -7.09 4.26
C PHE A 20 -1.59 -7.95 3.89
N VAL A 21 -1.81 -9.26 3.73
CA VAL A 21 -0.83 -10.22 3.24
C VAL A 21 -1.45 -10.98 2.08
N THR A 22 -0.72 -11.09 0.98
CA THR A 22 -1.11 -11.95 -0.14
C THR A 22 0.14 -12.63 -0.71
N THR A 23 -0.03 -13.46 -1.74
CA THR A 23 1.07 -14.04 -2.50
C THR A 23 0.93 -13.72 -3.98
N ASP A 24 2.05 -13.53 -4.66
CA ASP A 24 2.08 -13.48 -6.13
C ASP A 24 1.93 -14.88 -6.76
N ALA A 25 2.01 -14.95 -8.09
CA ALA A 25 1.96 -16.21 -8.85
C ALA A 25 3.13 -17.16 -8.54
N ASP A 26 4.25 -16.65 -8.01
CA ASP A 26 5.43 -17.42 -7.60
C ASP A 26 5.38 -17.80 -6.10
N HIS A 27 4.23 -17.63 -5.44
CA HIS A 27 4.03 -17.84 -4.01
C HIS A 27 4.90 -16.95 -3.09
N ARG A 28 5.44 -15.85 -3.60
CA ARG A 28 6.18 -14.87 -2.78
C ARG A 28 5.21 -13.98 -2.03
N ARG A 29 5.48 -13.77 -0.74
CA ARG A 29 4.64 -12.93 0.12
C ARG A 29 4.75 -11.45 -0.26
N LEU A 30 3.59 -10.84 -0.45
CA LEU A 30 3.39 -9.41 -0.60
C LEU A 30 2.69 -8.88 0.64
N TYR A 31 3.05 -7.67 1.03
CA TYR A 31 2.47 -6.96 2.16
C TYR A 31 1.88 -5.64 1.68
N ARG A 32 0.73 -5.25 2.23
CA ARG A 32 0.10 -3.97 1.92
C ARG A 32 0.72 -2.88 2.78
N PHE A 33 1.45 -1.97 2.17
CA PHE A 33 2.03 -0.80 2.83
C PHE A 33 1.15 0.41 2.58
N ALA A 34 0.78 1.11 3.64
CA ALA A 34 0.12 2.39 3.52
C ALA A 34 1.13 3.50 3.24
N LEU A 35 0.73 4.42 2.37
CA LEU A 35 1.48 5.59 1.95
C LEU A 35 0.68 6.83 2.31
N GLN A 36 1.36 7.86 2.81
CA GLN A 36 0.76 9.19 3.03
C GLN A 36 1.54 10.26 2.30
N TYR A 37 0.85 11.29 1.85
CA TYR A 37 1.44 12.48 1.26
C TYR A 37 0.57 13.71 1.52
N ASP A 38 1.18 14.88 1.54
CA ASP A 38 0.48 16.14 1.72
C ASP A 38 0.30 16.86 0.38
N MET A 39 -0.89 17.41 0.15
CA MET A 39 -1.25 18.18 -1.03
C MET A 39 -2.35 19.18 -0.65
N ASP A 40 -2.19 20.44 -1.04
CA ASP A 40 -3.14 21.54 -0.76
C ASP A 40 -3.50 21.69 0.73
N GLY A 41 -2.51 21.53 1.61
CA GLY A 41 -2.68 21.63 3.06
C GLY A 41 -3.49 20.48 3.68
N LYS A 42 -3.72 19.39 2.92
CA LYS A 42 -4.42 18.19 3.39
C LYS A 42 -3.50 16.97 3.28
N THR A 43 -3.64 16.05 4.22
CA THR A 43 -2.99 14.74 4.17
C THR A 43 -3.89 13.75 3.43
N TRP A 44 -3.34 13.12 2.41
CA TRP A 44 -3.96 12.06 1.64
C TRP A 44 -3.28 10.73 1.93
N ALA A 45 -4.01 9.64 1.75
CA ALA A 45 -3.47 8.29 1.92
C ALA A 45 -3.79 7.42 0.71
N THR A 46 -2.87 6.52 0.38
CA THR A 46 -3.02 5.46 -0.62
C THR A 46 -2.23 4.24 -0.14
N GLU A 47 -2.16 3.19 -0.95
CA GLU A 47 -1.49 1.95 -0.58
C GLU A 47 -0.77 1.30 -1.76
N VAL A 48 0.20 0.46 -1.43
CA VAL A 48 0.95 -0.34 -2.40
C VAL A 48 1.19 -1.74 -1.84
N TRP A 49 1.10 -2.75 -2.70
CA TRP A 49 1.59 -4.09 -2.40
C TRP A 49 3.09 -4.17 -2.71
N ALA A 50 3.89 -4.62 -1.74
CA ALA A 50 5.33 -4.73 -1.88
C ALA A 50 5.89 -5.93 -1.10
N TYR A 51 7.04 -6.45 -1.52
CA TYR A 51 7.66 -7.64 -0.91
C TYR A 51 8.37 -7.35 0.42
N SER A 52 8.72 -6.08 0.66
CA SER A 52 9.41 -5.62 1.86
C SER A 52 9.25 -4.11 2.02
N SER A 53 9.65 -3.57 3.18
CA SER A 53 9.68 -2.11 3.38
C SER A 53 10.59 -1.41 2.36
N LYS A 54 11.72 -2.03 2.00
CA LYS A 54 12.64 -1.47 1.00
C LYS A 54 12.01 -1.40 -0.39
N ASP A 55 11.31 -2.46 -0.81
CA ASP A 55 10.56 -2.47 -2.08
C ASP A 55 9.43 -1.41 -2.06
N ALA A 56 8.73 -1.26 -0.93
CA ALA A 56 7.71 -0.22 -0.78
C ALA A 56 8.31 1.19 -0.94
N GLU A 57 9.46 1.47 -0.30
CA GLU A 57 10.18 2.74 -0.44
C GLU A 57 10.68 2.98 -1.87
N ASP A 58 11.19 1.96 -2.55
CA ASP A 58 11.64 2.06 -3.94
C ASP A 58 10.49 2.38 -4.89
N ARG A 59 9.32 1.78 -4.67
CA ARG A 59 8.10 2.11 -5.42
C ARG A 59 7.62 3.53 -5.16
N VAL A 60 7.66 4.01 -3.91
CA VAL A 60 7.37 5.42 -3.59
C VAL A 60 8.35 6.35 -4.30
N ALA A 61 9.64 6.01 -4.32
CA ALA A 61 10.64 6.79 -5.02
C ALA A 61 10.38 6.82 -6.53
N ALA A 62 9.93 5.71 -7.13
CA ALA A 62 9.51 5.67 -8.53
C ALA A 62 8.26 6.52 -8.78
N MET A 63 7.24 6.46 -7.92
CA MET A 63 6.04 7.30 -8.01
C MET A 63 6.40 8.79 -8.03
N ARG A 64 7.30 9.25 -7.14
CA ARG A 64 7.77 10.64 -7.11
C ARG A 64 8.44 11.10 -8.40
N ARG A 65 9.05 10.18 -9.16
CA ARG A 65 9.78 10.50 -10.39
C ARG A 65 8.94 10.39 -11.66
N SER A 66 7.98 9.46 -11.70
CA SER A 66 7.36 9.05 -12.96
C SER A 66 5.90 8.60 -12.85
N LEU A 67 5.18 8.95 -11.78
CA LEU A 67 3.76 8.63 -11.68
C LEU A 67 2.97 9.39 -12.75
N THR A 68 2.13 8.66 -13.49
CA THR A 68 1.28 9.20 -14.56
C THR A 68 -0.17 8.78 -14.33
N LEU A 69 -1.13 9.68 -14.59
CA LEU A 69 -2.56 9.35 -14.59
C LEU A 69 -2.90 8.52 -15.83
N CYS A 70 -3.32 7.27 -15.64
CA CYS A 70 -3.70 6.36 -16.73
C CYS A 70 -5.21 6.37 -17.05
N GLY A 71 -6.01 7.18 -16.35
CA GLY A 71 -7.47 7.22 -16.48
C GLY A 71 -8.20 6.74 -15.23
N GLN A 72 -9.48 6.42 -15.38
CA GLN A 72 -10.36 5.93 -14.31
C GLN A 72 -10.29 4.41 -14.21
N LEU A 73 -10.37 3.87 -12.97
CA LEU A 73 -10.48 2.43 -12.73
C LEU A 73 -11.94 2.00 -12.87
N TYR A 74 -12.17 0.91 -13.60
CA TYR A 74 -13.46 0.21 -13.70
C TYR A 74 -13.26 -1.22 -13.23
N GLY A 75 -14.19 -1.75 -12.44
CA GLY A 75 -14.17 -3.14 -11.98
C GLY A 75 -15.44 -3.86 -12.43
N GLU A 76 -15.30 -5.05 -12.98
CA GLU A 76 -16.41 -5.97 -13.24
C GLU A 76 -16.44 -7.03 -12.12
N VAL A 77 -17.64 -7.32 -11.62
CA VAL A 77 -17.87 -8.42 -10.67
C VAL A 77 -18.63 -9.49 -11.45
N GLU A 78 -18.00 -10.66 -11.68
CA GLU A 78 -18.72 -11.81 -12.22
C GLU A 78 -19.81 -12.23 -11.22
N GLY A 79 -21.05 -12.28 -11.70
CA GLY A 79 -22.25 -12.64 -10.92
C GLY A 79 -22.54 -14.13 -10.90
#